data_AF-A0A921CKN3-F1
#
_entry.id   AF-A0A921CKN3-F1
#
_cell.length_a   1.000
_cell.length_b   1.000
_cell.length_c   1.000
_cell.angle_alpha   90.00
_cell.angle_beta   90.00
_cell.angle_gamma   90.00
#
_symmetry.space_group_name_H-M   'P 1'
#
loop_
_entity.id
_entity.type
_entity.pdbx_description
1 polymer ?
#
loop_
_entity_poly.entity_id
_entity_poly.type
_entity_poly.pdbx_seq_one_letter_code
_entity_poly.pdbx_strand_id
1 'polypeptide(L)'
;MSLAPNVQTPEMASWVREIAHQVFREQAETLRKEIRQDELRSLERSLNRQIEQTWQAIRSLTEQVAALTEAQKRAEERLEGVENRLEGVENRLERLEVIVAELAEAQKRTEEQVAQLAATQRRVLERLDVLDHRVGLIGDVLGIEAEGEAEETLVYVLEQKGYRLLEAPCALSVDGEIDVVVRAETPDGEPVWVLVDVKARARLKELRRWSGRLRDPAFQQRLAEAGVVKPFLPYFFGLRVYQIVDDEAHRLGIGVLDPNGERVEPTLLR
;
A
#
# COMPACT_ATOMS: atom_id res chain seq x y z
N MET A 1 -52.44 -48.06 -130.70
CA MET A 1 -53.87 -47.69 -130.87
C MET A 1 -54.15 -46.54 -129.93
N SER A 2 -54.07 -45.29 -130.42
CA SER A 2 -55.21 -44.40 -130.70
C SER A 2 -56.02 -44.11 -129.42
N LEU A 3 -56.03 -42.93 -128.79
CA LEU A 3 -55.99 -41.55 -129.29
C LEU A 3 -55.20 -40.61 -128.35
N ALA A 4 -54.30 -39.80 -128.90
CA ALA A 4 -53.83 -38.59 -128.23
C ALA A 4 -54.86 -37.47 -128.48
N PRO A 5 -55.36 -36.73 -127.48
CA PRO A 5 -56.19 -35.56 -127.74
C PRO A 5 -55.31 -34.45 -128.32
N ASN A 6 -55.53 -34.18 -129.61
CA ASN A 6 -54.95 -33.08 -130.36
C ASN A 6 -55.39 -31.74 -129.73
N VAL A 7 -54.47 -30.99 -129.12
CA VAL A 7 -54.73 -29.66 -128.53
C VAL A 7 -54.73 -28.63 -129.65
N GLN A 8 -55.88 -28.47 -130.34
CA GLN A 8 -55.99 -27.59 -131.51
C GLN A 8 -57.26 -26.71 -131.53
N THR A 9 -57.75 -26.26 -130.38
CA THR A 9 -58.68 -25.11 -130.31
C THR A 9 -58.20 -24.08 -129.29
N PRO A 10 -58.23 -22.76 -129.60
CA PRO A 10 -57.91 -21.69 -128.65
C PRO A 10 -58.73 -21.79 -127.35
N GLU A 11 -59.95 -22.31 -127.44
CA GLU A 11 -60.85 -22.54 -126.31
C GLU A 11 -60.37 -23.63 -125.34
N MET A 12 -59.87 -24.77 -125.83
CA MET A 12 -59.34 -25.82 -124.94
C MET A 12 -58.03 -25.42 -124.26
N ALA A 13 -57.16 -24.69 -124.96
CA ALA A 13 -55.93 -24.14 -124.37
C ALA A 13 -56.22 -23.01 -123.36
N SER A 14 -57.36 -22.32 -123.50
CA SER A 14 -57.87 -21.38 -122.50
C SER A 14 -58.42 -22.12 -121.29
N TRP A 15 -59.24 -23.16 -121.51
CA TRP A 15 -59.85 -23.96 -120.44
C TRP A 15 -58.81 -24.68 -119.58
N VAL A 16 -57.77 -25.27 -120.18
CA VAL A 16 -56.66 -25.89 -119.42
C VAL A 16 -55.87 -24.83 -118.63
N ARG A 17 -55.69 -23.62 -119.18
CA ARG A 17 -55.04 -22.50 -118.46
C ARG A 17 -55.89 -22.00 -117.30
N GLU A 18 -57.20 -21.91 -117.49
CA GLU A 18 -58.19 -21.51 -116.48
C GLU A 18 -58.14 -22.49 -115.29
N ILE A 19 -58.20 -23.80 -115.58
CA ILE A 19 -58.12 -24.85 -114.58
C ILE A 19 -56.75 -24.83 -113.87
N ALA A 20 -55.65 -24.70 -114.61
CA ALA A 20 -54.33 -24.60 -114.00
C ALA A 20 -54.22 -23.37 -113.08
N HIS A 21 -54.69 -22.19 -113.51
CA HIS A 21 -54.70 -20.97 -112.71
C HIS A 21 -55.63 -21.06 -111.49
N GLN A 22 -56.72 -21.82 -111.60
CA GLN A 22 -57.67 -22.05 -110.51
C GLN A 22 -57.04 -22.98 -109.46
N VAL A 23 -56.49 -24.11 -109.88
CA VAL A 23 -55.83 -25.07 -109.00
C VAL A 23 -54.60 -24.45 -108.32
N PHE A 24 -53.76 -23.71 -109.05
CA PHE A 24 -52.61 -23.02 -108.44
C PHE A 24 -53.02 -21.91 -107.48
N ARG A 25 -54.13 -21.18 -107.73
CA ARG A 25 -54.67 -20.21 -106.76
C ARG A 25 -55.19 -20.90 -105.51
N GLU A 26 -55.98 -21.95 -105.67
CA GLU A 26 -56.51 -22.72 -104.54
C GLU A 26 -55.39 -23.34 -103.70
N GLN A 27 -54.36 -23.91 -104.33
CA GLN A 27 -53.21 -24.46 -103.63
C GLN A 27 -52.36 -23.37 -102.97
N ALA A 28 -52.12 -22.24 -103.65
CA ALA A 28 -51.39 -21.12 -103.06
C ALA A 28 -52.15 -20.48 -101.90
N GLU A 29 -53.48 -20.37 -101.97
CA GLU A 29 -54.32 -19.91 -100.86
C GLU A 29 -54.34 -20.90 -99.71
N THR A 30 -54.35 -22.19 -99.99
CA THR A 30 -54.29 -23.25 -98.97
C THR A 30 -52.94 -23.23 -98.25
N LEU A 31 -51.83 -23.23 -99.00
CA LEU A 31 -50.48 -23.07 -98.45
C LEU A 31 -50.31 -21.76 -97.67
N ARG A 32 -50.87 -20.65 -98.16
CA ARG A 32 -50.82 -19.35 -97.47
C ARG A 32 -51.63 -19.32 -96.17
N LYS A 33 -52.74 -20.07 -96.10
CA LYS A 33 -53.53 -20.27 -94.88
C LYS A 33 -52.79 -21.18 -93.89
N GLU A 34 -52.17 -22.27 -94.35
CA GLU A 34 -51.38 -23.18 -93.53
C GLU A 34 -50.14 -22.49 -92.94
N ILE A 35 -49.37 -21.77 -93.76
CA ILE A 35 -48.20 -20.98 -93.30
C ILE A 35 -48.63 -19.95 -92.26
N ARG A 36 -49.73 -19.23 -92.49
CA ARG A 36 -50.27 -18.26 -91.51
C ARG A 36 -50.71 -18.92 -90.20
N GLN A 37 -51.30 -20.12 -90.26
CA GLN A 37 -51.70 -20.88 -89.07
C GLN A 37 -50.48 -21.40 -88.29
N ASP A 38 -49.43 -21.87 -88.98
CA ASP A 38 -48.20 -22.32 -88.34
C ASP A 38 -47.38 -21.17 -87.74
N GLU A 39 -47.33 -20.02 -88.43
CA GLU A 39 -46.75 -18.78 -87.89
C GLU A 39 -47.50 -18.33 -86.62
N LEU A 40 -48.84 -18.30 -86.63
CA LEU A 40 -49.66 -17.99 -85.46
C LEU A 40 -49.43 -18.97 -84.30
N ARG A 41 -49.36 -20.28 -84.59
CA ARG A 41 -49.05 -21.31 -83.59
C ARG A 41 -47.64 -21.15 -83.03
N SER A 42 -46.67 -20.76 -83.85
CA SER A 42 -45.30 -20.52 -83.39
C SER A 42 -45.20 -19.29 -82.48
N LEU A 43 -45.95 -18.23 -82.81
CA LEU A 43 -46.08 -17.02 -82.01
C LEU A 43 -46.76 -17.32 -80.66
N GLU A 44 -47.86 -18.08 -80.67
CA GLU A 44 -48.56 -18.53 -79.47
C GLU A 44 -47.65 -19.35 -78.54
N ARG A 45 -46.90 -20.31 -79.09
CA ARG A 45 -45.89 -21.07 -78.32
C ARG A 45 -44.77 -20.18 -77.78
N SER A 46 -44.37 -19.15 -78.51
CA SER A 46 -43.35 -18.19 -78.06
C SER A 46 -43.87 -17.31 -76.92
N LEU A 47 -45.09 -16.77 -77.06
CA LEU A 47 -45.77 -15.98 -76.04
C LEU A 47 -46.00 -16.79 -74.77
N ASN A 48 -46.49 -18.03 -74.88
CA ASN A 48 -46.71 -18.91 -73.73
C ASN A 48 -45.39 -19.21 -72.99
N ARG A 49 -44.27 -19.39 -73.71
CA ARG A 49 -42.94 -19.53 -73.10
C ARG A 49 -42.50 -18.26 -72.37
N GLN A 50 -42.71 -17.08 -72.95
CA GLN A 50 -42.37 -15.81 -72.30
C GLN A 50 -43.25 -15.54 -71.06
N ILE A 51 -44.54 -15.87 -71.14
CA ILE A 51 -45.48 -15.77 -70.01
C ILE A 51 -45.01 -16.69 -68.87
N GLU A 52 -44.69 -17.95 -69.17
CA GLU A 52 -44.18 -18.90 -68.17
C GLU A 52 -42.86 -18.41 -67.53
N GLN A 53 -41.91 -17.93 -68.34
CA GLN A 53 -40.66 -17.35 -67.83
C GLN A 53 -40.92 -16.13 -66.93
N THR A 54 -41.88 -15.28 -67.30
CA THR A 54 -42.27 -14.11 -66.50
C THR A 54 -42.88 -14.54 -65.16
N TRP A 55 -43.75 -15.55 -65.16
CA TRP A 55 -44.33 -16.08 -63.92
C TRP A 55 -43.27 -16.73 -63.01
N GLN A 56 -42.29 -17.41 -63.58
CA GLN A 56 -41.17 -17.96 -62.82
C GLN A 56 -40.30 -16.84 -62.20
N ALA A 57 -40.02 -15.78 -62.96
CA ALA A 57 -39.31 -14.61 -62.45
C ALA A 57 -40.10 -13.90 -61.34
N ILE A 58 -41.41 -13.71 -61.50
CA ILE A 58 -42.29 -13.12 -60.48
C ILE A 58 -42.30 -13.97 -59.21
N ARG A 59 -42.38 -15.31 -59.34
CA ARG A 59 -42.34 -16.23 -58.19
C ARG A 59 -41.00 -16.12 -57.45
N SER A 60 -39.89 -16.16 -58.17
CA SER A 60 -38.55 -16.02 -57.58
C SER A 60 -38.36 -14.66 -56.89
N LEU A 61 -38.84 -13.58 -57.48
CA LEU A 61 -38.81 -12.25 -56.86
C LEU A 61 -39.67 -12.21 -55.59
N THR A 62 -40.85 -12.85 -55.60
CA THR A 62 -41.73 -12.92 -54.42
C THR A 62 -41.06 -13.69 -53.28
N GLU A 63 -40.37 -14.79 -53.59
CA GLU A 63 -39.58 -15.55 -52.61
C GLU A 63 -38.41 -14.74 -52.05
N GLN A 64 -37.69 -14.00 -52.91
CA GLN A 64 -36.59 -13.11 -52.47
C GLN A 64 -37.09 -11.97 -51.59
N VAL A 65 -38.22 -11.34 -51.94
CA VAL A 65 -38.84 -10.29 -51.12
C VAL A 65 -39.27 -10.85 -49.77
N ALA A 66 -39.88 -12.04 -49.72
CA ALA A 66 -40.24 -12.68 -48.46
C ALA A 66 -39.01 -12.97 -47.58
N ALA A 67 -37.92 -13.46 -48.19
CA ALA A 67 -36.66 -13.70 -47.48
C ALA A 67 -36.03 -12.39 -46.94
N LEU A 68 -36.11 -11.30 -47.70
CA LEU A 68 -35.63 -9.98 -47.27
C LEU A 68 -36.48 -9.42 -46.12
N THR A 69 -37.81 -9.54 -46.17
CA THR A 69 -38.70 -9.12 -45.08
C THR A 69 -38.38 -9.86 -43.79
N GLU A 70 -38.14 -11.17 -43.87
CA GLU A 70 -37.77 -11.97 -42.70
C GLU A 70 -36.36 -11.64 -42.18
N ALA A 71 -35.42 -11.33 -43.06
CA ALA A 71 -34.09 -10.86 -42.68
C ALA A 71 -34.15 -9.47 -42.02
N GLN A 72 -35.02 -8.58 -42.51
CA GLN A 72 -35.26 -7.26 -41.94
C GLN A 72 -35.86 -7.39 -40.53
N LYS A 73 -36.90 -8.21 -40.36
CA LYS A 73 -37.50 -8.45 -39.03
C LYS A 73 -36.47 -8.97 -38.01
N ARG A 74 -35.64 -9.94 -38.41
CA ARG A 74 -34.54 -10.44 -37.56
C ARG A 74 -33.48 -9.38 -37.26
N ALA A 75 -33.25 -8.44 -38.18
CA ALA A 75 -32.35 -7.31 -37.94
C ALA A 75 -32.94 -6.31 -36.93
N GLU A 76 -34.23 -6.00 -37.03
CA GLU A 76 -34.97 -5.14 -36.10
C GLU A 76 -34.96 -5.73 -34.67
N GLU A 77 -35.28 -7.01 -34.52
CA GLU A 77 -35.22 -7.71 -33.22
C GLU A 77 -33.80 -7.67 -32.60
N ARG A 78 -32.75 -7.79 -33.43
CA ARG A 78 -31.36 -7.68 -32.96
C ARG A 78 -31.00 -6.25 -32.56
N LEU A 79 -31.50 -5.25 -33.27
CA LEU A 79 -31.27 -3.84 -32.93
C LEU A 79 -31.93 -3.49 -31.60
N GLU A 80 -33.18 -3.89 -31.39
CA GLU A 80 -33.89 -3.71 -30.12
C GLU A 80 -33.12 -4.39 -28.96
N GLY A 81 -32.57 -5.59 -29.20
CA GLY A 81 -31.72 -6.26 -28.22
C GLY A 81 -30.40 -5.53 -27.91
N VAL A 82 -29.85 -4.77 -28.86
CA VAL A 82 -28.64 -3.94 -28.64
C VAL A 82 -29.00 -2.66 -27.89
N GLU A 83 -30.10 -1.99 -28.26
CA GLU A 83 -30.58 -0.77 -27.60
C GLU A 83 -30.84 -1.00 -26.12
N ASN A 84 -31.58 -2.07 -25.78
CA ASN A 84 -31.84 -2.45 -24.38
C ASN A 84 -30.53 -2.73 -23.60
N ARG A 85 -29.52 -3.31 -24.25
CA ARG A 85 -28.21 -3.55 -23.62
C ARG A 85 -27.43 -2.25 -23.42
N LEU A 86 -27.53 -1.30 -24.34
CA LEU A 86 -26.89 0.01 -24.22
C LEU A 86 -27.53 0.81 -23.09
N GLU A 87 -28.86 0.85 -22.99
CA GLU A 87 -29.56 1.50 -21.87
C GLU A 87 -29.14 0.88 -20.52
N GLY A 88 -29.00 -0.45 -20.47
CA GLY A 88 -28.48 -1.13 -19.27
C GLY A 88 -27.02 -0.80 -18.93
N VAL A 89 -26.19 -0.46 -19.93
CA VAL A 89 -24.82 -0.01 -19.73
C VAL A 89 -24.78 1.44 -19.25
N GLU A 90 -25.56 2.33 -19.87
CA GLU A 90 -25.66 3.74 -19.49
C GLU A 90 -26.10 3.90 -18.04
N ASN A 91 -27.18 3.23 -17.64
CA ASN A 91 -27.65 3.22 -16.25
C ASN A 91 -26.57 2.73 -15.25
N ARG A 92 -25.75 1.75 -15.65
CA ARG A 92 -24.64 1.26 -14.81
C ARG A 92 -23.51 2.27 -14.74
N LEU A 93 -23.22 2.97 -15.83
CA LEU A 93 -22.21 4.02 -15.86
C LEU A 93 -22.61 5.19 -14.98
N GLU A 94 -23.86 5.69 -15.07
CA GLU A 94 -24.36 6.76 -14.20
C GLU A 94 -24.25 6.38 -12.71
N ARG A 95 -24.62 5.14 -12.36
CA ARG A 95 -24.47 4.66 -10.99
C ARG A 95 -23.00 4.58 -10.55
N LEU A 96 -22.10 4.17 -11.45
CA LEU A 96 -20.67 4.13 -11.16
C LEU A 96 -20.08 5.52 -10.99
N GLU A 97 -20.50 6.50 -11.79
CA GLU A 97 -20.07 7.90 -11.66
C GLU A 97 -20.44 8.47 -10.29
N VAL A 98 -21.66 8.21 -9.81
CA VAL A 98 -22.09 8.61 -8.46
C VAL A 98 -21.23 7.95 -7.39
N ILE A 99 -21.02 6.63 -7.47
CA ILE A 99 -20.20 5.90 -6.48
C ILE A 99 -18.76 6.42 -6.46
N VAL A 100 -18.18 6.71 -7.64
CA VAL A 100 -16.82 7.24 -7.74
C VAL A 100 -16.73 8.65 -7.14
N ALA A 101 -17.74 9.50 -7.37
CA ALA A 101 -17.79 10.83 -6.77
C ALA A 101 -17.91 10.77 -5.23
N GLU A 102 -18.77 9.89 -4.70
CA GLU A 102 -18.90 9.66 -3.26
C GLU A 102 -17.60 9.12 -2.64
N LEU A 103 -16.93 8.20 -3.33
CA LEU A 103 -15.65 7.65 -2.88
C LEU A 103 -14.54 8.70 -2.87
N ALA A 104 -14.47 9.56 -3.89
CA ALA A 104 -13.50 10.65 -3.95
C ALA A 104 -13.70 11.65 -2.79
N GLU A 105 -14.94 12.00 -2.47
CA GLU A 105 -15.27 12.88 -1.35
C GLU A 105 -14.96 12.22 0.01
N ALA A 106 -15.27 10.93 0.16
CA ALA A 106 -14.91 10.18 1.36
C ALA A 106 -13.39 10.11 1.56
N GLN A 107 -12.64 9.87 0.48
CA GLN A 107 -11.18 9.85 0.50
C GLN A 107 -10.61 11.22 0.91
N LYS A 108 -11.12 12.32 0.34
CA LYS A 108 -10.70 13.68 0.71
C LYS A 108 -10.91 13.96 2.20
N ARG A 109 -12.08 13.58 2.75
CA ARG A 109 -12.35 13.74 4.20
C ARG A 109 -11.40 12.91 5.05
N THR A 110 -11.06 11.69 4.62
CA THR A 110 -10.07 10.86 5.32
C THR A 110 -8.68 11.50 5.27
N GLU A 111 -8.24 12.01 4.12
CA GLU A 111 -6.96 12.71 3.97
C GLU A 111 -6.87 13.95 4.89
N GLU A 112 -7.94 14.73 4.98
CA GLU A 112 -8.04 15.87 5.91
C GLU A 112 -7.95 15.45 7.38
N GLN A 113 -8.65 14.38 7.78
CA GLN A 113 -8.60 13.84 9.14
C GLN A 113 -7.19 13.31 9.49
N VAL A 114 -6.53 12.62 8.56
CA VAL A 114 -5.16 12.14 8.73
C VAL A 114 -4.18 13.30 8.87
N ALA A 115 -4.32 14.36 8.06
CA ALA A 115 -3.49 15.55 8.17
C ALA A 115 -3.65 16.25 9.53
N GLN A 116 -4.89 16.35 10.03
CA GLN A 116 -5.20 16.91 11.36
C GLN A 116 -4.60 16.07 12.49
N LEU A 117 -4.67 14.73 12.37
CA LEU A 117 -4.07 13.81 13.33
C LEU A 117 -2.55 13.95 13.36
N ALA A 118 -1.90 14.00 12.19
CA ALA A 118 -0.46 14.17 12.07
C ALA A 118 0.02 15.52 12.64
N ALA A 119 -0.76 16.59 12.46
CA ALA A 119 -0.48 17.89 13.09
C ALA A 119 -0.59 17.83 14.61
N THR A 120 -1.63 17.16 15.14
CA THR A 120 -1.82 16.97 16.58
C THR A 120 -0.69 16.14 17.18
N GLN A 121 -0.28 15.06 16.51
CA GLN A 121 0.82 14.20 16.94
C GLN A 121 2.15 14.98 17.00
N ARG A 122 2.46 15.80 15.99
CA ARG A 122 3.65 16.68 16.02
C ARG A 122 3.66 17.60 17.23
N ARG A 123 2.52 18.25 17.51
CA ARG A 123 2.40 19.14 18.69
C ARG A 123 2.56 18.39 20.02
N VAL A 124 2.13 17.13 20.09
CA VAL A 124 2.34 16.29 21.28
C VAL A 124 3.81 15.95 21.44
N LEU A 125 4.50 15.56 20.37
CA LEU A 125 5.94 15.27 20.40
C LEU A 125 6.75 16.48 20.84
N GLU A 126 6.49 17.66 20.29
CA GLU A 126 7.15 18.91 20.72
C GLU A 126 6.95 19.19 22.21
N ARG A 127 5.76 18.93 22.76
CA ARG A 127 5.50 19.09 24.19
C ARG A 127 6.24 18.05 25.04
N LEU A 128 6.39 16.82 24.53
CA LEU A 128 7.16 15.78 25.20
C LEU A 128 8.65 16.15 25.24
N ASP A 129 9.20 16.70 24.16
CA ASP A 129 10.61 17.15 24.14
C ASP A 129 10.86 18.25 25.17
N VAL A 130 9.93 19.21 25.29
CA VAL A 130 10.02 20.26 26.33
C VAL A 130 9.92 19.67 27.73
N LEU A 131 9.08 18.66 27.94
CA LEU A 131 8.97 17.98 29.24
C LEU A 131 10.22 17.17 29.55
N ASP A 132 10.77 16.46 28.58
CA ASP A 132 12.00 15.67 28.72
C ASP A 132 13.17 16.57 29.13
N HIS A 133 13.32 17.71 28.45
CA HIS A 133 14.33 18.70 28.82
C HIS A 133 14.14 19.24 30.26
N ARG A 134 12.90 19.57 30.65
CA ARG A 134 12.61 20.05 32.02
C ARG A 134 12.85 18.98 33.07
N VAL A 135 12.51 17.72 32.78
CA VAL A 135 12.78 16.59 33.67
C VAL A 135 14.29 16.35 33.78
N GLY A 136 15.04 16.51 32.69
CA GLY A 136 16.51 16.49 32.70
C GLY A 136 17.09 17.53 33.65
N LEU A 137 16.66 18.79 33.52
CA LEU A 137 17.10 19.88 34.43
C LEU A 137 16.78 19.59 35.90
N ILE A 138 15.61 19.01 36.19
CA ILE A 138 15.26 18.60 37.55
C ILE A 138 16.16 17.45 38.03
N GLY A 139 16.47 16.49 37.15
CA GLY A 139 17.41 15.41 37.42
C GLY A 139 18.79 15.92 37.80
N ASP A 140 19.30 16.91 37.07
CA ASP A 140 20.60 17.52 37.31
C ASP A 140 20.64 18.23 38.68
N VAL A 141 19.60 19.02 38.99
CA VAL A 141 19.48 19.71 40.29
C VAL A 141 19.42 18.72 41.44
N LEU A 142 18.66 17.63 41.30
CA LEU A 142 18.58 16.58 42.33
C LEU A 142 19.90 15.80 42.47
N GLY A 143 20.70 15.69 41.42
CA GLY A 143 22.04 15.12 41.47
C GLY A 143 22.98 15.98 42.32
N ILE A 144 23.04 17.28 42.01
CA ILE A 144 23.85 18.26 42.75
C ILE A 144 23.46 18.29 44.23
N GLU A 145 22.16 18.31 44.54
CA GLU A 145 21.70 18.32 45.93
C GLU A 145 22.12 17.04 46.68
N ALA A 146 22.02 15.88 46.03
CA ALA A 146 22.44 14.61 46.64
C ALA A 146 23.96 14.56 46.88
N GLU A 147 24.75 15.16 46.00
CA GLU A 147 26.21 15.27 46.15
C GLU A 147 26.58 16.23 47.29
N GLY A 148 25.93 17.38 47.39
CA GLY A 148 26.11 18.33 48.49
C GLY A 148 25.75 17.72 49.85
N GLU A 149 24.61 17.04 49.94
CA GLU A 149 24.20 16.31 51.15
C GLU A 149 25.18 15.20 51.52
N ALA A 150 25.73 14.50 50.53
CA ALA A 150 26.76 13.48 50.75
C ALA A 150 28.06 14.09 51.30
N GLU A 151 28.48 15.22 50.74
CA GLU A 151 29.65 15.97 51.18
C GLU A 151 29.49 16.42 52.64
N GLU A 152 28.41 17.11 52.97
CA GLU A 152 28.14 17.62 54.32
C GLU A 152 28.07 16.48 55.35
N THR A 153 27.33 15.42 55.02
CA THR A 153 27.22 14.24 55.88
C THR A 153 28.57 13.58 56.09
N LEU A 154 29.37 13.41 55.03
CA LEU A 154 30.68 12.79 55.11
C LEU A 154 31.61 13.58 56.03
N VAL A 155 31.71 14.89 55.82
CA VAL A 155 32.57 15.77 56.63
C VAL A 155 32.18 15.65 58.10
N TYR A 156 30.88 15.77 58.40
CA TYR A 156 30.37 15.63 59.76
C TYR A 156 30.76 14.29 60.39
N VAL A 157 30.55 13.17 59.70
CA VAL A 157 30.89 11.83 60.19
C VAL A 157 32.39 11.68 60.43
N LEU A 158 33.22 12.15 59.50
CA LEU A 158 34.68 12.10 59.62
C LEU A 158 35.18 12.90 60.82
N GLU A 159 34.67 14.11 61.03
CA GLU A 159 35.00 14.95 62.18
C GLU A 159 34.60 14.29 63.51
N GLN A 160 33.39 13.73 63.59
CA GLN A 160 32.95 12.99 64.79
C GLN A 160 33.84 11.78 65.10
N LYS A 161 34.40 11.15 64.08
CA LYS A 161 35.35 10.05 64.21
C LYS A 161 36.79 10.49 64.47
N GLY A 162 37.07 11.80 64.52
CA GLY A 162 38.40 12.35 64.77
C GLY A 162 39.33 12.35 63.57
N TYR A 163 38.81 12.17 62.35
CA TYR A 163 39.61 12.33 61.13
C TYR A 163 39.88 13.81 60.89
N ARG A 164 41.08 14.13 60.43
CA ARG A 164 41.46 15.48 60.04
C ARG A 164 41.49 15.59 58.52
N LEU A 165 40.61 16.40 57.96
CA LEU A 165 40.62 16.67 56.52
C LEU A 165 41.86 17.50 56.16
N LEU A 166 42.61 17.03 55.17
CA LEU A 166 43.81 17.71 54.64
C LEU A 166 43.44 18.66 53.51
N GLU A 167 42.42 18.30 52.73
CA GLU A 167 41.92 19.01 51.56
C GLU A 167 40.38 19.02 51.59
N ALA A 168 39.76 19.98 50.90
CA ALA A 168 38.31 20.03 50.78
C ALA A 168 37.80 18.89 49.87
N PRO A 169 36.57 18.39 50.08
CA PRO A 169 35.98 17.41 49.19
C PRO A 169 35.87 17.92 47.74
N CYS A 170 36.09 17.01 46.78
CA CYS A 170 35.98 17.33 45.37
C CYS A 170 35.51 16.12 44.55
N ALA A 171 34.86 16.36 43.42
CA ALA A 171 34.56 15.33 42.44
C ALA A 171 35.82 14.97 41.63
N LEU A 172 35.97 13.70 41.25
CA LEU A 172 37.11 13.22 40.47
C LEU A 172 36.65 12.49 39.20
N SER A 173 36.98 13.03 38.03
CA SER A 173 36.65 12.42 36.73
C SER A 173 37.68 11.37 36.31
N VAL A 174 37.59 10.16 36.85
CA VAL A 174 38.44 9.00 36.51
C VAL A 174 37.58 7.79 36.13
N ASP A 175 37.55 7.43 34.85
CA ASP A 175 36.75 6.30 34.29
C ASP A 175 35.29 6.30 34.75
N GLY A 176 34.64 7.43 34.45
CA GLY A 176 33.42 7.89 35.10
C GLY A 176 33.75 8.95 36.15
N GLU A 177 32.73 9.43 36.84
CA GLU A 177 32.88 10.36 37.95
C GLU A 177 32.94 9.56 39.27
N ILE A 178 33.79 9.97 40.19
CA ILE A 178 33.65 9.70 41.61
C ILE A 178 33.08 10.97 42.20
N ASP A 179 31.89 10.83 42.77
CA ASP A 179 31.06 11.96 43.15
C ASP A 179 31.70 12.78 44.29
N VAL A 180 32.34 12.11 45.26
CA VAL A 180 33.11 12.79 46.33
C VAL A 180 34.41 12.07 46.64
N VAL A 181 35.52 12.82 46.66
CA VAL A 181 36.86 12.37 47.04
C VAL A 181 37.43 13.34 48.07
N VAL A 182 37.94 12.80 49.18
CA VAL A 182 38.56 13.59 50.26
C VAL A 182 39.87 12.97 50.69
N ARG A 183 40.90 13.80 50.85
CA ARG A 183 42.13 13.39 51.52
C ARG A 183 42.04 13.74 53.00
N ALA A 184 42.16 12.73 53.86
CA ALA A 184 42.09 12.88 55.31
C ALA A 184 43.25 12.19 56.00
N GLU A 185 43.43 12.49 57.27
CA GLU A 185 44.34 11.83 58.19
C GLU A 185 43.50 11.11 59.24
N THR A 186 43.78 9.83 59.49
CA THR A 186 43.11 9.05 60.53
C THR A 186 43.43 9.61 61.92
N PRO A 187 42.66 9.27 62.96
CA PRO A 187 42.99 9.65 64.35
C PRO A 187 44.40 9.22 64.80
N ASP A 188 44.95 8.18 64.16
CA ASP A 188 46.29 7.64 64.41
C ASP A 188 47.40 8.33 63.60
N GLY A 189 47.07 9.30 62.74
CA GLY A 189 48.03 10.04 61.92
C GLY A 189 48.35 9.42 60.55
N GLU A 190 47.59 8.42 60.09
CA GLU A 190 47.80 7.78 58.78
C GLU A 190 47.03 8.54 57.69
N PRO A 191 47.66 8.95 56.57
CA PRO A 191 46.94 9.57 55.47
C PRO A 191 46.05 8.54 54.75
N VAL A 192 44.80 8.90 54.48
CA VAL A 192 43.78 8.07 53.84
C VAL A 192 43.01 8.86 52.79
N TRP A 193 42.58 8.18 51.73
CA TRP A 193 41.68 8.73 50.73
C TRP A 193 40.28 8.18 50.92
N VAL A 194 39.32 9.06 51.17
CA VAL A 194 37.90 8.74 51.31
C VAL A 194 37.23 8.89 49.95
N LEU A 195 36.52 7.85 49.52
CA LEU A 195 35.88 7.80 48.20
C LEU A 195 34.39 7.55 48.37
N VAL A 196 33.52 8.35 47.76
CA VAL A 196 32.08 8.20 47.87
C VAL A 196 31.44 8.12 46.49
N ASP A 197 30.56 7.12 46.32
CA ASP A 197 29.60 7.05 45.22
C ASP A 197 28.21 7.44 45.77
N VAL A 198 27.58 8.43 45.14
CA VAL A 198 26.35 9.10 45.56
C VAL A 198 25.19 8.61 44.71
N LYS A 199 24.09 8.20 45.36
CA LYS A 199 22.87 7.76 44.67
C LYS A 199 21.64 8.32 45.35
N ALA A 200 20.74 8.96 44.59
CA ALA A 200 19.45 9.41 45.12
C ALA A 200 18.65 8.27 45.79
N ARG A 201 18.84 7.03 45.34
CA ARG A 201 18.36 5.82 46.03
C ARG A 201 19.45 4.78 46.05
N ALA A 202 19.99 4.49 47.22
CA ALA A 202 21.01 3.46 47.41
C ALA A 202 20.41 2.07 47.17
N ARG A 203 20.73 1.43 46.03
CA ARG A 203 20.28 0.08 45.68
C ARG A 203 21.42 -0.93 45.79
N LEU A 204 21.06 -2.18 46.11
CA LEU A 204 22.01 -3.30 46.22
C LEU A 204 22.85 -3.52 44.95
N LYS A 205 22.24 -3.36 43.77
CA LYS A 205 22.94 -3.50 42.48
C LYS A 205 24.05 -2.45 42.31
N GLU A 206 23.79 -1.22 42.74
CA GLU A 206 24.71 -0.09 42.61
C GLU A 206 25.86 -0.23 43.61
N LEU A 207 25.57 -0.59 44.86
CA LEU A 207 26.58 -0.91 45.86
C LEU A 207 27.55 -2.01 45.37
N ARG A 208 27.02 -3.10 44.80
CA ARG A 208 27.85 -4.18 44.23
C ARG A 208 28.68 -3.71 43.05
N ARG A 209 28.12 -2.83 42.20
CA ARG A 209 28.86 -2.23 41.09
C ARG A 209 30.00 -1.36 41.60
N TRP A 210 29.75 -0.56 42.64
CA TRP A 210 30.77 0.27 43.29
C TRP A 210 31.90 -0.58 43.88
N SER A 211 31.55 -1.63 44.63
CA SER A 211 32.54 -2.58 45.15
C SER A 211 33.36 -3.25 44.04
N GLY A 212 32.71 -3.64 42.94
CA GLY A 212 33.38 -4.18 41.76
C GLY A 212 34.36 -3.19 41.15
N ARG A 213 33.96 -1.92 41.01
CA ARG A 213 34.81 -0.85 40.46
C ARG A 213 36.04 -0.60 41.35
N LEU A 214 35.85 -0.54 42.67
CA LEU A 214 36.95 -0.38 43.63
C LEU A 214 37.99 -1.51 43.57
N ARG A 215 37.59 -2.73 43.16
CA ARG A 215 38.47 -3.90 43.04
C ARG A 215 39.10 -4.06 41.65
N ASP A 216 38.66 -3.29 40.67
CA ASP A 216 39.20 -3.35 39.31
C ASP A 216 40.63 -2.77 39.28
N PRO A 217 41.65 -3.56 38.89
CA PRO A 217 43.03 -3.09 38.79
C PRO A 217 43.19 -1.90 37.85
N ALA A 218 42.42 -1.84 36.76
CA ALA A 218 42.51 -0.75 35.80
C ALA A 218 42.00 0.57 36.41
N PHE A 219 40.94 0.49 37.22
CA PHE A 219 40.40 1.63 37.95
C PHE A 219 41.38 2.12 39.02
N GLN A 220 41.97 1.20 39.80
CA GLN A 220 42.98 1.55 40.81
C GLN A 220 44.22 2.20 40.20
N GLN A 221 44.66 1.74 39.02
CA GLN A 221 45.79 2.35 38.32
C GLN A 221 45.48 3.80 37.93
N ARG A 222 44.30 4.08 37.40
CA ARG A 222 43.90 5.44 37.02
C ARG A 222 43.74 6.36 38.24
N LEU A 223 43.23 5.83 39.35
CA LEU A 223 43.21 6.58 40.62
C LEU A 223 44.63 7.00 41.03
N ALA A 224 45.59 6.06 40.95
CA ALA A 224 46.99 6.36 41.27
C ALA A 224 47.61 7.39 40.31
N GLU A 225 47.28 7.33 39.02
CA GLU A 225 47.68 8.34 38.02
C GLU A 225 47.10 9.74 38.32
N ALA A 226 45.91 9.79 38.93
CA ALA A 226 45.28 11.01 39.42
C ALA A 226 45.78 11.46 40.81
N GLY A 227 46.74 10.75 41.41
CA GLY A 227 47.30 11.07 42.73
C GLY A 227 46.52 10.50 43.92
N VAL A 228 45.46 9.75 43.68
CA VAL A 228 44.64 9.08 44.69
C VAL A 228 45.16 7.66 44.90
N VAL A 229 45.87 7.45 46.01
CA VAL A 229 46.55 6.19 46.31
C VAL A 229 46.03 5.57 47.60
N LYS A 230 46.21 4.26 47.75
CA LYS A 230 45.81 3.57 48.98
C LYS A 230 46.56 4.12 50.21
N PRO A 231 45.96 4.06 51.41
CA PRO A 231 44.72 3.35 51.76
C PRO A 231 43.44 4.09 51.37
N PHE A 232 42.41 3.34 50.99
CA PHE A 232 41.08 3.87 50.66
C PHE A 232 40.06 3.61 51.77
N LEU A 233 39.19 4.58 52.01
CA LEU A 233 38.03 4.47 52.89
C LEU A 233 36.75 4.66 52.05
N PRO A 234 36.16 3.57 51.51
CA PRO A 234 35.05 3.69 50.59
C PRO A 234 33.72 3.87 51.33
N TYR A 235 32.95 4.87 50.91
CA TYR A 235 31.56 5.07 51.30
C TYR A 235 30.63 4.95 50.09
N PHE A 236 29.37 4.71 50.40
CA PHE A 236 28.24 4.73 49.48
C PHE A 236 27.15 5.56 50.13
N PHE A 237 26.77 6.67 49.49
CA PHE A 237 25.75 7.57 50.02
C PHE A 237 24.42 7.36 49.29
N GLY A 238 23.32 7.48 50.02
CA GLY A 238 22.08 7.82 49.36
C GLY A 238 21.02 8.48 50.23
N LEU A 239 20.23 9.37 49.59
CA LEU A 239 19.09 10.05 50.23
C LEU A 239 18.04 9.07 50.75
N ARG A 240 17.98 7.87 50.16
CA ARG A 240 17.18 6.75 50.66
C ARG A 240 17.96 5.46 50.57
N VAL A 241 18.19 4.84 51.73
CA VAL A 241 18.88 3.54 51.86
C VAL A 241 17.88 2.45 52.25
N TYR A 242 17.94 1.31 51.55
CA TYR A 242 17.16 0.12 51.91
C TYR A 242 17.96 -0.76 52.86
N GLN A 243 17.31 -1.38 53.85
CA GLN A 243 17.96 -2.19 54.88
C GLN A 243 18.88 -3.31 54.33
N ILE A 244 18.52 -3.92 53.19
CA ILE A 244 19.35 -4.95 52.53
C ILE A 244 20.72 -4.43 52.07
N VAL A 245 20.87 -3.13 51.90
CA VAL A 245 22.13 -2.48 51.51
C VAL A 245 23.10 -2.49 52.69
N ASP A 246 22.63 -2.24 53.91
CA ASP A 246 23.47 -2.19 55.10
C ASP A 246 24.21 -3.52 55.31
N ASP A 247 23.47 -4.65 55.27
CA ASP A 247 24.02 -6.01 55.45
C ASP A 247 25.06 -6.40 54.39
N GLU A 248 24.85 -5.97 53.14
CA GLU A 248 25.80 -6.23 52.05
C GLU A 248 27.01 -5.31 52.15
N ALA A 249 26.81 -4.03 52.46
CA ALA A 249 27.88 -3.04 52.56
C ALA A 249 28.86 -3.42 53.67
N HIS A 250 28.35 -3.86 54.81
CA HIS A 250 29.16 -4.38 55.91
C HIS A 250 30.02 -5.57 55.46
N ARG A 251 29.46 -6.52 54.70
CA ARG A 251 30.21 -7.66 54.13
C ARG A 251 31.26 -7.25 53.10
N LEU A 252 31.01 -6.17 52.36
CA LEU A 252 31.91 -5.66 51.33
C LEU A 252 32.98 -4.71 51.90
N GLY A 253 32.86 -4.32 53.17
CA GLY A 253 33.74 -3.34 53.82
C GLY A 253 33.51 -1.91 53.34
N ILE A 254 32.31 -1.60 52.82
CA ILE A 254 31.93 -0.28 52.31
C ILE A 254 31.05 0.41 53.34
N GLY A 255 31.39 1.64 53.69
CA GLY A 255 30.59 2.45 54.59
C GLY A 255 29.31 2.92 53.90
N VAL A 256 28.24 3.10 54.67
CA VAL A 256 26.96 3.61 54.13
C VAL A 256 26.56 4.87 54.86
N LEU A 257 26.29 5.91 54.09
CA LEU A 257 25.83 7.21 54.59
C LEU A 257 24.41 7.48 54.10
N ASP A 258 23.62 8.12 54.96
CA ASP A 258 22.37 8.79 54.60
C ASP A 258 22.35 10.20 55.25
N PRO A 259 21.36 11.07 54.95
CA PRO A 259 21.34 12.44 55.50
C PRO A 259 21.34 12.53 57.04
N ASN A 260 21.11 11.43 57.77
CA ASN A 260 21.14 11.40 59.22
C ASN A 260 22.51 10.95 59.78
N GLY A 261 23.47 10.62 58.91
CA GLY A 261 24.82 10.22 59.29
C GLY A 261 25.21 8.81 58.80
N GLU A 262 26.13 8.20 59.54
CA GLU A 262 26.67 6.89 59.18
C GLU A 262 25.74 5.75 59.64
N ARG A 263 25.36 4.90 58.68
CA ARG A 263 24.58 3.68 58.92
C ARG A 263 25.47 2.46 59.10
N VAL A 264 26.53 2.38 58.31
CA VAL A 264 27.50 1.29 58.31
C VAL A 264 28.90 1.87 58.25
N GLU A 265 29.75 1.42 59.16
CA GLU A 265 31.15 1.83 59.20
C GLU A 265 31.97 1.15 58.08
N PRO A 266 32.79 1.91 57.32
CA PRO A 266 33.65 1.35 56.29
C PRO A 266 34.83 0.57 56.86
N THR A 267 35.44 -0.26 56.02
CA THR A 267 36.74 -0.89 56.30
C THR A 267 37.83 -0.23 55.47
N LEU A 268 38.97 0.03 56.11
CA LEU A 268 40.14 0.58 55.43
C LEU A 268 40.69 -0.43 54.43
N LEU A 269 40.71 -0.06 53.14
CA LEU A 269 41.27 -0.87 52.06
C LEU A 269 42.73 -0.50 51.82
N ARG A 270 43.63 -1.42 52.16
CA ARG A 270 45.08 -1.31 51.94
C ARG A 270 45.53 -1.92 50.62
#